data_AF-A0A520I2A7-F1
#
_entry.id   AF-A0A520I2A7-F1
#
_cell.length_a   1.000
_cell.length_b   1.000
_cell.length_c   1.000
_cell.angle_alpha   90.00
_cell.angle_beta   90.00
_cell.angle_gamma   90.00
#
_symmetry.space_group_name_H-M   'P 1'
#
loop_
_entity.id
_entity.type
_entity.pdbx_description
1 polymer ?
#
loop_
_entity_poly.entity_id
_entity_poly.type
_entity_poly.pdbx_seq_one_letter_code
_entity_poly.pdbx_strand_id
1 'polypeptide(L)' 'MPDLIATRDMRYATRALQAGDPFQASSQDARILIAIKKARPADEQANTTPTEPTIDELRDKAAKLGITVSTRWGDK' A
#
# COMPACT_ATOMS: atom_id res chain seq x y z
N MET A 1 0.41 -16.74 13.28
CA MET A 1 -0.21 -15.52 13.85
C MET A 1 0.16 -14.37 12.91
N PRO A 2 -0.79 -13.54 12.46
CA PRO A 2 -0.50 -12.43 11.56
C PRO A 2 0.37 -11.33 12.20
N ASP A 3 1.31 -10.81 11.43
CA ASP A 3 2.13 -9.65 11.78
C ASP A 3 1.42 -8.35 11.37
N LEU A 4 1.32 -7.43 12.33
CA LEU A 4 0.62 -6.17 12.17
C LEU A 4 1.50 -5.00 12.60
N ILE A 5 1.21 -3.83 12.04
CA ILE A 5 1.79 -2.56 12.45
C ILE A 5 0.69 -1.72 13.08
N ALA A 6 0.91 -1.24 14.30
CA ALA A 6 -0.03 -0.35 14.97
C ALA A 6 -0.09 0.99 14.22
N THR A 7 -1.29 1.52 13.97
CA THR A 7 -1.47 2.81 13.31
C THR A 7 -1.65 3.96 14.30
N ARG A 8 -1.99 3.64 15.54
CA ARG A 8 -2.13 4.58 16.66
C ARG A 8 -1.64 3.95 17.95
N ASP A 9 -1.47 4.79 18.96
CA ASP A 9 -1.18 4.40 20.33
C ASP A 9 -2.30 3.51 20.90
N MET A 10 -1.92 2.33 21.39
CA MET A 10 -2.84 1.41 22.02
C MET A 10 -2.13 0.40 22.92
N ARG A 11 -2.90 -0.22 23.80
CA ARG A 11 -2.45 -1.38 24.56
C ARG A 11 -2.98 -2.66 23.94
N TYR A 12 -2.10 -3.62 23.70
CA TYR A 12 -2.47 -4.97 23.25
C TYR A 12 -1.76 -6.00 24.12
N ALA A 13 -2.51 -6.99 24.60
CA ALA A 13 -2.09 -7.87 25.68
C ALA A 13 -1.55 -7.08 26.89
N THR A 14 -0.25 -7.17 27.17
CA THR A 14 0.42 -6.44 28.27
C THR A 14 1.27 -5.26 27.79
N ARG A 15 1.41 -5.07 26.47
CA ARG A 15 2.35 -4.12 25.86
C ARG A 15 1.62 -2.85 25.42
N ALA A 16 2.20 -1.70 25.74
CA ALA A 16 1.83 -0.43 25.10
C ALA A 16 2.58 -0.33 23.77
N LEU A 17 1.84 -0.10 22.69
CA LEU A 17 2.33 0.03 21.33
C LEU A 17 2.10 1.47 20.87
N GLN A 18 3.07 2.02 20.16
CA GLN A 18 2.96 3.31 19.47
C GLN A 18 2.61 3.11 18.00
N ALA A 19 2.20 4.20 17.34
CA ALA A 19 2.02 4.19 15.90
C ALA A 19 3.34 3.84 15.20
N GLY A 20 3.31 2.86 14.31
CA GLY A 20 4.47 2.31 13.62
C GLY A 20 5.06 1.06 14.27
N ASP A 21 4.67 0.71 15.51
CA ASP A 21 5.25 -0.45 16.19
C ASP A 21 4.73 -1.76 15.59
N PRO A 22 5.63 -2.71 15.28
CA PRO A 22 5.25 -4.05 14.87
C PRO A 22 4.79 -4.88 16.08
N PHE A 23 3.74 -5.67 15.88
CA PHE A 23 3.24 -6.61 16.87
C PHE A 23 2.53 -7.81 16.23
N GLN A 24 2.46 -8.92 16.97
CA GLN A 24 1.72 -10.11 16.57
C GLN A 24 0.37 -10.16 17.27
N ALA A 25 -0.67 -10.50 16.51
CA ALA A 25 -2.02 -10.65 17.02
C ALA A 25 -2.60 -12.02 16.66
N SER A 26 -3.62 -12.45 17.41
CA SER A 26 -4.43 -13.59 16.99
C SER A 26 -5.18 -13.28 15.68
N SER A 27 -5.54 -14.29 14.90
CA SER A 27 -6.26 -14.07 13.63
C SER A 27 -7.60 -13.36 13.82
N GLN A 28 -8.26 -13.56 14.96
CA GLN A 28 -9.52 -12.90 15.28
C GLN A 28 -9.29 -11.44 15.66
N ASP A 29 -8.32 -11.16 16.55
CA ASP A 29 -7.99 -9.79 16.94
C ASP A 29 -7.47 -8.98 15.76
N ALA A 30 -6.66 -9.59 14.89
CA ALA A 30 -6.14 -8.92 13.70
C ALA A 30 -7.26 -8.36 12.83
N ARG A 31 -8.30 -9.16 12.56
CA ARG A 31 -9.47 -8.71 11.79
C ARG A 31 -10.17 -7.54 12.46
N ILE A 32 -10.35 -7.60 13.78
CA ILE A 32 -10.99 -6.54 14.54
C ILE A 32 -10.15 -5.26 14.49
N LEU A 33 -8.84 -5.36 14.77
CA LEU A 33 -7.90 -4.23 14.81
C LEU A 33 -7.76 -3.54 13.46
N ILE A 34 -7.77 -4.30 12.36
CA ILE A 34 -7.81 -3.76 11.00
C ILE A 34 -9.16 -3.07 10.73
N ALA A 35 -10.29 -3.71 11.07
CA ALA A 35 -11.63 -3.15 10.84
C ALA A 35 -11.84 -1.82 11.58
N ILE A 36 -11.30 -1.69 12.79
CA ILE A 36 -11.35 -0.44 13.58
C ILE A 36 -10.19 0.51 13.28
N LYS A 37 -9.38 0.23 12.25
CA LYS A 37 -8.27 1.07 11.76
C LYS A 37 -7.17 1.36 12.81
N LYS A 38 -6.98 0.45 13.77
CA LYS A 38 -5.91 0.54 14.79
C LYS A 38 -4.63 -0.18 14.39
N ALA A 39 -4.71 -1.06 13.40
CA ALA A 39 -3.57 -1.79 12.88
C ALA A 39 -3.69 -1.97 11.37
N ARG A 40 -2.56 -2.14 10.70
CA ARG A 40 -2.48 -2.55 9.29
C ARG A 40 -1.66 -3.84 9.16
N PRO A 41 -1.89 -4.67 8.14
CA PRO A 41 -1.03 -5.81 7.87
C PRO A 41 0.38 -5.34 7.53
N ALA A 42 1.39 -6.00 8.10
CA ALA A 42 2.79 -5.72 7.72
C ALA A 42 3.05 -6.08 6.25
N ASP A 43 2.37 -7.10 5.73
CA ASP A 43 2.53 -7.60 4.36
C ASP A 43 1.88 -6.70 3.28
N GLU A 44 0.92 -5.85 3.64
CA GLU A 44 0.17 -5.05 2.66
C GLU A 44 1.02 -3.94 2.02
N GLN A 45 2.18 -3.62 2.60
CA GLN A 45 3.12 -2.65 2.01
C GLN A 45 3.90 -3.20 0.81
N ALA A 46 3.84 -4.50 0.53
CA ALA A 46 4.52 -5.08 -0.63
C ALA A 46 3.69 -5.05 -1.92
N ASN A 47 2.38 -4.75 -1.86
CA ASN A 47 1.49 -4.92 -3.02
C ASN A 47 0.90 -3.61 -3.59
N THR A 48 1.56 -2.48 -3.36
CA THR A 48 1.46 -1.35 -4.30
C THR A 48 2.53 -1.52 -5.37
N THR A 49 2.42 -2.56 -6.20
CA THR A 49 2.90 -2.40 -7.57
C THR A 49 2.05 -1.27 -8.15
N PRO A 50 2.60 -0.08 -8.45
CA PRO A 50 1.86 0.83 -9.30
C PRO A 50 1.56 0.02 -10.54
N THR A 51 0.28 -0.14 -10.88
CA THR A 51 -0.11 -0.63 -12.21
C THR A 51 0.73 0.18 -13.20
N GLU A 52 1.72 -0.46 -13.83
CA GLU A 52 2.56 0.22 -14.80
C GLU A 52 1.61 0.83 -15.82
N PRO A 53 1.60 2.17 -15.97
CA PRO A 53 0.67 2.79 -16.90
C PRO A 53 0.98 2.24 -18.29
N THR A 54 -0.06 1.81 -18.98
CA THR A 54 0.12 1.25 -20.34
C THR A 54 0.61 2.37 -21.25
N ILE A 55 1.40 2.05 -22.27
CA ILE A 55 1.97 3.04 -23.21
C ILE A 55 0.87 3.92 -23.83
N ASP A 56 -0.32 3.37 -24.05
CA ASP A 56 -1.47 4.10 -24.56
C ASP A 56 -1.98 5.16 -23.55
N GLU A 57 -2.06 4.83 -22.25
CA GLU A 57 -2.47 5.77 -21.21
C GLU A 57 -1.48 6.94 -21.05
N LEU A 58 -0.18 6.67 -21.24
CA LEU A 58 0.85 7.70 -21.26
C LEU A 58 0.73 8.60 -22.49
N ARG A 59 0.33 8.05 -23.65
CA ARG A 59 0.12 8.81 -24.88
C ARG A 59 -1.10 9.71 -24.79
N ASP A 60 -2.21 9.23 -24.24
CA ASP A 60 -3.42 10.04 -23.99
C ASP A 60 -3.12 11.20 -23.02
N LYS A 61 -2.35 10.95 -21.96
CA LYS A 61 -1.90 12.00 -21.03
C LYS A 61 -0.98 13.01 -21.73
N ALA A 62 -0.06 12.56 -22.58
CA ALA A 62 0.83 13.45 -23.33
C ALA A 62 0.05 14.33 -24.31
N ALA A 63 -0.91 13.77 -25.05
CA ALA A 63 -1.78 14.51 -25.95
C ALA A 63 -2.60 15.58 -25.21
N LYS A 64 -3.13 15.25 -24.03
CA LYS A 64 -3.86 16.19 -23.18
C LYS A 64 -2.99 17.36 -22.68
N LEU A 65 -1.69 17.14 -22.55
CA LEU A 65 -0.70 18.15 -22.17
C LEU A 65 -0.11 18.90 -23.37
N GLY A 66 -0.57 18.62 -24.60
CA GLY A 66 -0.05 19.22 -25.83
C GLY A 66 1.34 18.72 -26.22
N ILE A 67 1.78 17.60 -25.65
CA ILE A 67 3.08 16.98 -25.92
C ILE A 67 2.90 15.96 -27.04
N THR A 68 3.47 16.26 -28.21
CA THR A 68 3.48 15.32 -29.35
C THR A 68 4.63 14.33 -29.18
N VAL A 69 4.30 13.05 -28.93
CA VAL A 69 5.30 11.97 -28.84
C VAL A 69 5.67 11.53 -30.25
N SER A 70 6.80 12.05 -30.77
CA SER A 70 7.34 11.65 -32.07
C SER A 70 8.08 10.31 -31.93
N THR A 71 7.38 9.24 -32.32
CA THR A 71 7.92 7.88 -32.55
C THR A 71 8.23 7.06 -31.29
N ARG A 72 7.77 5.79 -31.29
CA ARG A 72 8.12 4.78 -30.27
C ARG A 72 9.55 4.32 -30.55
N TRP A 73 10.47 4.58 -29.63
CA TRP A 73 11.83 4.08 -29.73
C TRP A 73 11.80 2.55 -29.66
N GLY A 74 12.16 1.86 -30.74
CA GLY A 74 12.14 0.39 -30.82
C GLY A 74 11.61 -0.19 -32.15
N ASP A 75 10.96 0.61 -32.99
CA ASP A 75 10.65 0.23 -34.37
C ASP A 75 11.89 0.47 -35.25
N LYS A 76 12.69 -0.57 -35.49
CA LYS A 76 13.70 -0.59 -36.56
C LYS A 76 13.75 -1.98 -37.19
#